data_AF-A0AAU2JB28-F1
#
_entry.id   AF-A0AAU2JB28-F1
#
_cell.length_a   1.000
_cell.length_b   1.000
_cell.length_c   1.000
_cell.angle_alpha   90.00
_cell.angle_beta   90.00
_cell.angle_gamma   90.00
#
_symmetry.space_group_name_H-M   'P 1'
#
loop_
_entity.id
_entity.type
_entity.pdbx_description
1 polymer ?
#
loop_
_entity_poly.entity_id
_entity_poly.type
_entity_poly.pdbx_seq_one_letter_code
_entity_poly.pdbx_strand_id
1 'polypeptide(L)'
;MSDTSPTTPGPEPFRVSDGDLYDLASTLAKTMAEVRQHGVILDRLGSEPDPLPAAGQQADGVPEAGAADPKQSDGPASVFIVALGGEAYAVELAALSDWVNYLFLPVYGTEISTSRPWCAQWHEHPEAVARLHALWLAWQQFTDTEAGLSGPSTWHRDHLDQTLVHLRAPDGPFAACTTSPNRPKHRVLATPAPEQSGVAE
;
A
#
# COMPACT_ATOMS: atom_id res chain seq x y z
N MET A 1 -43.21 -37.86 33.81
CA MET A 1 -42.07 -37.03 34.26
C MET A 1 -41.81 -36.04 33.16
N SER A 2 -42.00 -34.75 33.45
CA SER A 2 -41.93 -33.67 32.49
C SER A 2 -40.48 -33.32 32.19
N ASP A 3 -40.09 -33.39 30.92
CA ASP A 3 -38.87 -32.74 30.44
C ASP A 3 -39.18 -31.28 30.15
N THR A 4 -38.42 -30.37 30.77
CA THR A 4 -38.51 -28.93 30.50
C THR A 4 -37.09 -28.42 30.31
N SER A 5 -36.65 -28.39 29.06
CA SER A 5 -35.49 -27.60 28.63
C SER A 5 -35.95 -26.14 28.42
N PRO A 6 -35.18 -25.13 28.86
CA PRO A 6 -35.47 -23.74 28.53
C PRO A 6 -34.88 -23.38 27.15
N THR A 7 -35.73 -22.85 26.27
CA THR A 7 -35.34 -22.24 24.99
C THR A 7 -34.98 -20.77 25.22
N THR A 8 -33.74 -20.38 24.91
CA THR A 8 -33.29 -18.98 24.91
C THR A 8 -33.81 -18.24 23.66
N PRO A 9 -34.34 -16.99 23.75
CA PRO A 9 -34.75 -16.24 22.58
C PRO A 9 -33.53 -15.66 21.83
N GLY A 10 -33.56 -15.72 20.49
CA GLY A 10 -32.51 -15.15 19.62
C GLY A 10 -32.55 -13.62 19.54
N PRO A 11 -31.46 -12.97 19.06
CA PRO A 11 -31.35 -11.51 19.00
C PRO A 11 -32.32 -10.90 17.97
N GLU A 12 -32.96 -9.78 18.33
CA GLU A 12 -33.89 -9.07 17.46
C GLU A 12 -33.19 -8.40 16.28
N PRO A 13 -33.83 -8.37 15.08
CA PRO A 13 -33.27 -7.74 13.89
C PRO A 13 -33.19 -6.22 14.05
N PHE A 14 -32.01 -5.66 13.75
CA PHE A 14 -31.76 -4.22 13.76
C PHE A 14 -32.65 -3.52 12.73
N ARG A 15 -33.55 -2.65 13.19
CA ARG A 15 -34.41 -1.84 12.33
C ARG A 15 -33.89 -0.41 12.28
N VAL A 16 -33.48 0.02 11.08
CA VAL A 16 -33.11 1.40 10.79
C VAL A 16 -34.39 2.19 10.48
N SER A 17 -34.50 3.41 10.99
CA SER A 17 -35.64 4.29 10.71
C SER A 17 -35.55 4.83 9.27
N ASP A 18 -36.69 5.01 8.60
CA ASP A 18 -36.76 5.58 7.25
C ASP A 18 -36.12 6.99 7.17
N GLY A 19 -36.13 7.73 8.29
CA GLY A 19 -35.46 9.03 8.40
C GLY A 19 -33.93 8.94 8.32
N ASP A 20 -33.34 7.92 8.96
CA ASP A 20 -31.88 7.72 8.95
C ASP A 20 -31.41 7.25 7.55
N LEU A 21 -32.24 6.47 6.85
CA LEU A 21 -31.98 6.07 5.46
C LEU A 21 -32.00 7.27 4.52
N TYR A 22 -32.92 8.22 4.73
CA TYR A 22 -33.00 9.43 3.93
C TYR A 22 -31.78 10.36 4.15
N ASP A 23 -31.32 10.48 5.40
CA ASP A 23 -30.14 11.28 5.73
C ASP A 23 -28.85 10.68 5.13
N LEU A 24 -28.71 9.35 5.19
CA LEU A 24 -27.61 8.63 4.54
C LEU A 24 -27.65 8.78 3.02
N ALA A 25 -28.83 8.68 2.40
CA ALA A 25 -29.01 8.87 0.97
C ALA A 25 -28.66 10.31 0.54
N SER A 26 -29.04 11.31 1.35
CA SER A 26 -28.71 12.71 1.13
C SER A 26 -27.21 12.97 1.24
N THR A 27 -26.56 12.37 2.25
CA THR A 27 -25.12 12.42 2.45
C THR A 27 -24.37 11.80 1.26
N LEU A 28 -24.81 10.62 0.79
CA LEU A 28 -24.23 9.96 -0.38
C LEU A 28 -24.42 10.78 -1.66
N ALA A 29 -25.60 11.38 -1.86
CA ALA A 29 -25.84 12.24 -3.01
C ALA A 29 -24.91 13.47 -3.01
N LYS A 30 -24.66 14.05 -1.83
CA LYS A 30 -23.74 15.18 -1.65
C LYS A 30 -22.30 14.78 -1.96
N THR A 31 -21.82 13.65 -1.45
CA THR A 31 -20.44 13.18 -1.74
C THR A 31 -20.26 12.86 -3.22
N MET A 32 -21.26 12.23 -3.87
CA MET A 32 -21.21 11.95 -5.31
C MET A 32 -21.17 13.23 -6.16
N ALA A 33 -21.87 14.29 -5.75
CA ALA A 33 -21.83 15.58 -6.44
C ALA A 33 -20.44 16.24 -6.32
N GLU A 34 -19.83 16.16 -5.13
CA GLU A 34 -18.49 16.69 -4.86
C GLU A 34 -17.40 15.93 -5.66
N VAL A 35 -17.51 14.60 -5.75
CA VAL A 35 -16.63 13.76 -6.58
C VAL A 35 -16.74 14.12 -8.06
N ARG A 36 -17.96 14.37 -8.58
CA ARG A 36 -18.16 14.83 -9.97
C ARG A 36 -17.56 16.20 -10.22
N GLN A 37 -17.63 17.10 -9.25
CA GLN A 37 -17.02 18.43 -9.34
C GLN A 37 -15.49 18.33 -9.45
N HIS A 38 -14.85 17.39 -8.75
CA HIS A 38 -13.42 17.14 -8.88
C HIS A 38 -13.03 16.56 -10.26
N GLY A 39 -13.90 15.74 -10.88
CA GLY A 39 -13.67 15.21 -12.23
C GLY A 39 -13.55 16.28 -13.32
N VAL A 40 -14.29 17.39 -13.20
CA VAL A 40 -14.25 18.51 -14.16
C VAL A 40 -12.95 19.31 -14.07
N ILE A 41 -12.31 19.33 -12.90
CA ILE A 41 -11.01 20.01 -12.69
C ILE A 41 -9.88 19.20 -13.33
N LEU A 42 -9.95 17.86 -13.25
CA LEU A 42 -8.97 16.97 -13.87
C LEU A 42 -9.04 16.99 -15.41
N ASP A 43 -10.25 17.06 -15.97
CA ASP A 43 -10.45 17.16 -17.44
C ASP A 43 -9.86 18.45 -18.03
N ARG A 44 -9.90 19.56 -17.26
CA ARG A 44 -9.26 20.83 -17.64
C ARG A 44 -7.74 20.83 -17.52
N LEU A 45 -7.17 20.04 -16.61
CA LEU A 45 -5.72 19.94 -16.42
C LEU A 45 -5.06 18.99 -17.41
N GLY A 46 -5.82 18.07 -18.02
CA GLY A 46 -5.33 17.12 -19.02
C GLY A 46 -5.39 17.60 -20.48
N SER A 47 -5.95 18.78 -20.76
CA SER A 47 -5.98 19.35 -22.11
C SER A 47 -4.71 20.15 -22.40
N GLU A 48 -3.64 19.49 -22.88
CA GLU A 48 -2.48 20.18 -23.47
C GLU A 48 -2.89 20.90 -24.78
N PRO A 49 -2.41 22.12 -25.05
CA PRO A 49 -2.64 22.77 -26.33
C PRO A 49 -1.80 22.13 -27.44
N ASP A 50 -2.46 21.87 -28.56
CA ASP A 50 -1.93 21.28 -29.79
C ASP A 50 -0.76 22.12 -30.38
N PRO A 51 0.46 21.61 -30.56
CA PRO A 51 1.52 22.34 -31.24
C PRO A 51 1.45 22.12 -32.76
N LEU A 52 1.18 23.19 -33.50
CA LEU A 52 1.36 23.24 -34.96
C LEU A 52 2.85 23.16 -35.36
N PRO A 53 3.19 22.65 -36.56
CA PRO A 53 4.56 22.38 -36.95
C PRO A 53 5.21 23.57 -37.67
N ALA A 54 6.52 23.78 -37.47
CA ALA A 54 7.36 24.53 -38.40
C ALA A 54 8.80 24.01 -38.40
N ALA A 55 9.30 23.78 -39.61
CA ALA A 55 10.60 23.21 -39.93
C ALA A 55 11.74 24.24 -39.93
N GLY A 56 12.95 23.75 -39.63
CA GLY A 56 14.22 24.16 -40.26
C GLY A 56 14.91 25.45 -39.78
N GLN A 57 16.04 25.31 -39.08
CA GLN A 57 17.39 25.68 -39.57
C GLN A 57 18.46 25.41 -38.49
N GLN A 58 19.53 24.72 -38.85
CA GLN A 58 20.79 24.66 -38.08
C GLN A 58 21.56 25.98 -38.24
N ALA A 59 22.20 26.46 -37.17
CA ALA A 59 23.55 27.06 -37.22
C ALA A 59 24.13 27.26 -35.81
N ASP A 60 25.44 27.05 -35.73
CA ASP A 60 26.37 27.06 -34.61
C ASP A 60 26.31 28.24 -33.61
N GLY A 61 26.65 27.93 -32.36
CA GLY A 61 27.10 28.93 -31.37
C GLY A 61 26.98 28.46 -29.91
N VAL A 62 28.09 28.02 -29.32
CA VAL A 62 28.29 27.97 -27.85
C VAL A 62 28.68 29.38 -27.42
N PRO A 63 28.02 30.01 -26.43
CA PRO A 63 28.53 29.90 -25.06
C PRO A 63 27.51 29.98 -23.92
N GLU A 64 28.06 29.60 -22.76
CA GLU A 64 27.70 29.98 -21.39
C GLU A 64 26.58 29.23 -20.65
N ALA A 65 27.04 28.61 -19.56
CA ALA A 65 26.28 27.97 -18.52
C ALA A 65 25.34 28.97 -17.84
N GLY A 66 24.14 29.10 -18.39
CA GLY A 66 22.98 29.53 -17.61
C GLY A 66 22.67 28.42 -16.60
N ALA A 67 22.80 28.74 -15.31
CA ALA A 67 22.31 27.91 -14.23
C ALA A 67 20.84 27.56 -14.53
N ALA A 68 20.61 26.31 -14.91
CA ALA A 68 19.28 25.77 -14.99
C ALA A 68 18.76 25.72 -13.55
N ASP A 69 17.90 26.69 -13.22
CA ASP A 69 17.05 26.63 -12.05
C ASP A 69 16.34 25.26 -12.10
N PRO A 70 16.59 24.33 -11.16
CA PRO A 70 15.92 23.06 -11.21
C PRO A 70 14.47 23.37 -10.84
N LYS A 71 13.60 23.42 -11.84
CA LYS A 71 12.16 23.26 -11.62
C LYS A 71 11.99 21.91 -10.93
N GLN A 72 11.98 21.97 -9.61
CA GLN A 72 11.75 20.85 -8.72
C GLN A 72 10.40 20.27 -9.12
N SER A 73 10.40 19.07 -9.70
CA SER A 73 9.16 18.36 -9.94
C SER A 73 8.54 18.13 -8.57
N ASP A 74 7.38 18.72 -8.33
CA ASP A 74 6.70 18.70 -7.03
C ASP A 74 6.08 17.32 -6.69
N GLY A 75 6.42 16.29 -7.47
CA GLY A 75 5.98 14.91 -7.30
C GLY A 75 7.08 14.02 -6.70
N PRO A 76 6.70 12.92 -6.03
CA PRO A 76 7.67 11.99 -5.48
C PRO A 76 8.50 11.36 -6.60
N ALA A 77 9.83 11.34 -6.44
CA ALA A 77 10.75 10.75 -7.41
C ALA A 77 10.58 9.22 -7.55
N SER A 78 9.86 8.58 -6.63
CA SER A 78 9.58 7.16 -6.62
C SER A 78 8.28 6.88 -5.88
N VAL A 79 7.53 5.89 -6.35
CA VAL A 79 6.35 5.36 -5.65
C VAL A 79 6.71 4.42 -4.51
N PHE A 80 7.95 3.95 -4.43
CA PHE A 80 8.35 2.94 -3.46
C PHE A 80 8.54 3.53 -2.07
N ILE A 81 7.91 2.92 -1.06
CA ILE A 81 7.79 3.48 0.30
C ILE A 81 9.13 3.82 0.96
N VAL A 82 10.21 3.11 0.63
CA VAL A 82 11.56 3.34 1.18
C VAL A 82 12.15 4.69 0.72
N ALA A 83 11.69 5.20 -0.42
CA ALA A 83 12.12 6.50 -0.96
C ALA A 83 11.23 7.66 -0.50
N LEU A 84 10.12 7.37 0.20
CA LEU A 84 9.20 8.39 0.70
C LEU A 84 9.69 8.95 2.04
N GLY A 85 9.43 10.25 2.27
CA GLY A 85 9.72 10.94 3.52
C GLY A 85 8.49 11.62 4.10
N GLY A 86 8.55 11.95 5.39
CA GLY A 86 7.57 12.79 6.07
C GLY A 86 6.12 12.27 5.95
N GLU A 87 5.21 13.18 5.59
CA GLU A 87 3.78 12.89 5.46
C GLU A 87 3.48 11.85 4.37
N ALA A 88 4.20 11.90 3.23
CA ALA A 88 3.99 10.94 2.15
C ALA A 88 4.27 9.50 2.60
N TYR A 89 5.33 9.29 3.39
CA TYR A 89 5.60 7.98 4.00
C TYR A 89 4.48 7.52 4.94
N ALA A 90 3.96 8.43 5.77
CA ALA A 90 2.91 8.10 6.73
C ALA A 90 1.58 7.71 6.04
N VAL A 91 1.20 8.44 4.98
CA VAL A 91 0.02 8.13 4.16
C VAL A 91 0.18 6.77 3.48
N GLU A 92 1.33 6.53 2.86
CA GLU A 92 1.61 5.27 2.16
C GLU A 92 1.62 4.07 3.12
N LEU A 93 2.23 4.23 4.30
CA LEU A 93 2.28 3.19 5.33
C LEU A 93 0.87 2.87 5.87
N ALA A 94 -0.01 3.86 6.00
CA ALA A 94 -1.39 3.66 6.42
C ALA A 94 -2.17 2.84 5.37
N ALA A 95 -2.09 3.23 4.09
CA ALA A 95 -2.72 2.49 2.99
C ALA A 95 -2.21 1.04 2.88
N LEU A 96 -0.88 0.86 3.00
CA LEU A 96 -0.27 -0.47 3.06
C LEU A 96 -0.81 -1.26 4.26
N SER A 97 -0.96 -0.63 5.42
CA SER A 97 -1.46 -1.28 6.63
C SER A 97 -2.90 -1.76 6.47
N ASP A 98 -3.75 -0.97 5.84
CA ASP A 98 -5.12 -1.39 5.53
C ASP A 98 -5.14 -2.58 4.58
N TRP A 99 -4.34 -2.55 3.51
CA TRP A 99 -4.23 -3.69 2.60
C TRP A 99 -3.72 -4.94 3.32
N VAL A 100 -2.72 -4.80 4.20
CA VAL A 100 -2.18 -5.92 4.98
C VAL A 100 -3.25 -6.53 5.90
N ASN A 101 -3.99 -5.69 6.62
CA ASN A 101 -4.95 -6.14 7.64
C ASN A 101 -6.27 -6.65 7.06
N TYR A 102 -6.75 -6.05 5.97
CA TYR A 102 -8.09 -6.33 5.44
C TYR A 102 -8.10 -7.21 4.20
N LEU A 103 -6.97 -7.37 3.50
CA LEU A 103 -6.88 -8.23 2.32
C LEU A 103 -5.81 -9.31 2.51
N PHE A 104 -4.56 -8.92 2.76
CA PHE A 104 -3.45 -9.87 2.75
C PHE A 104 -3.55 -10.91 3.87
N LEU A 105 -3.70 -10.49 5.13
CA LEU A 105 -3.75 -11.42 6.26
C LEU A 105 -4.99 -12.32 6.26
N PRO A 106 -6.21 -11.82 5.97
CA PRO A 106 -7.38 -12.68 5.89
C PRO A 106 -7.28 -13.78 4.82
N VAL A 107 -6.58 -13.51 3.71
CA VAL A 107 -6.50 -14.43 2.56
C VAL A 107 -5.24 -15.31 2.61
N TYR A 108 -4.10 -14.75 2.95
CA TYR A 108 -2.77 -15.39 2.86
C TYR A 108 -2.06 -15.55 4.20
N GLY A 109 -2.62 -15.01 5.28
CA GLY A 109 -2.10 -15.08 6.65
C GLY A 109 -2.32 -16.45 7.31
N THR A 110 -1.88 -17.54 6.68
CA THR A 110 -1.95 -18.90 7.24
C THR A 110 -1.36 -18.97 8.65
N GLU A 111 -1.68 -20.03 9.40
CA GLU A 111 -1.27 -20.27 10.80
C GLU A 111 0.16 -19.77 11.12
N ILE A 112 0.27 -19.05 12.25
CA ILE A 112 1.54 -18.53 12.77
C ILE A 112 2.24 -19.64 13.55
N SER A 113 3.46 -19.96 13.15
CA SER A 113 4.29 -20.98 13.80
C SER A 113 5.75 -20.55 13.82
N THR A 114 6.61 -21.35 14.47
CA THR A 114 8.07 -21.13 14.44
C THR A 114 8.66 -21.24 13.03
N SER A 115 8.07 -22.07 12.16
CA SER A 115 8.55 -22.21 10.78
C SER A 115 7.98 -21.17 9.83
N ARG A 116 6.91 -20.47 10.23
CA ARG A 116 6.25 -19.40 9.46
C ARG A 116 5.86 -18.26 10.41
N PRO A 117 6.83 -17.52 10.98
CA PRO A 117 6.54 -16.45 11.92
C PRO A 117 5.73 -15.30 11.27
N TRP A 118 5.06 -14.52 12.10
CA TRP A 118 4.45 -13.25 11.72
C TRP A 118 4.51 -12.29 12.91
N CYS A 119 4.84 -11.03 12.65
CA CYS A 119 4.89 -9.98 13.66
C CYS A 119 3.67 -9.06 13.54
N ALA A 120 2.89 -8.90 14.60
CA ALA A 120 1.78 -7.93 14.64
C ALA A 120 2.28 -6.46 14.54
N GLN A 121 3.55 -6.20 14.88
CA GLN A 121 4.21 -4.90 14.72
C GLN A 121 5.15 -4.94 13.51
N TRP A 122 4.70 -5.52 12.39
CA TRP A 122 5.51 -5.70 11.19
C TRP A 122 6.07 -4.38 10.63
N HIS A 123 5.37 -3.25 10.85
CA HIS A 123 5.78 -1.93 10.39
C HIS A 123 7.06 -1.43 11.07
N GLU A 124 7.42 -1.97 12.25
CA GLU A 124 8.70 -1.69 12.90
C GLU A 124 9.88 -2.42 12.25
N HIS A 125 9.63 -3.31 11.29
CA HIS A 125 10.66 -4.04 10.55
C HIS A 125 10.84 -3.42 9.15
N PRO A 126 11.91 -2.63 8.89
CA PRO A 126 12.07 -1.91 7.61
C PRO A 126 12.08 -2.84 6.39
N GLU A 127 12.70 -4.01 6.50
CA GLU A 127 12.69 -5.01 5.43
C GLU A 127 11.28 -5.55 5.18
N ALA A 128 10.47 -5.76 6.23
CA ALA A 128 9.09 -6.20 6.07
C ALA A 128 8.24 -5.14 5.38
N VAL A 129 8.38 -3.87 5.77
CA VAL A 129 7.72 -2.73 5.11
C VAL A 129 8.07 -2.70 3.63
N ALA A 130 9.37 -2.76 3.29
CA ALA A 130 9.83 -2.75 1.91
C ALA A 130 9.26 -3.92 1.07
N ARG A 131 9.31 -5.15 1.60
CA ARG A 131 8.81 -6.34 0.91
C ARG A 131 7.29 -6.33 0.74
N LEU A 132 6.55 -5.97 1.79
CA LEU A 132 5.09 -5.89 1.74
C LEU A 132 4.62 -4.79 0.81
N HIS A 133 5.30 -3.64 0.80
CA HIS A 133 4.98 -2.56 -0.14
C HIS A 133 5.24 -2.97 -1.59
N ALA A 134 6.38 -3.57 -1.89
CA ALA A 134 6.66 -4.10 -3.23
C ALA A 134 5.63 -5.15 -3.68
N LEU A 135 5.22 -6.04 -2.76
CA LEU A 135 4.17 -7.02 -3.02
C LEU A 135 2.82 -6.36 -3.32
N TRP A 136 2.48 -5.29 -2.58
CA TRP A 136 1.24 -4.53 -2.77
C TRP A 136 1.23 -3.78 -4.10
N LEU A 137 2.33 -3.13 -4.49
CA LEU A 137 2.47 -2.49 -5.81
C LEU A 137 2.31 -3.52 -6.94
N ALA A 138 2.94 -4.70 -6.80
CA ALA A 138 2.76 -5.79 -7.76
C ALA A 138 1.30 -6.27 -7.78
N TRP A 139 0.63 -6.34 -6.63
CA TRP A 139 -0.78 -6.72 -6.55
C TRP A 139 -1.64 -5.73 -7.34
N GLN A 140 -1.43 -4.42 -7.18
CA GLN A 140 -2.14 -3.40 -7.95
C GLN A 140 -1.92 -3.60 -9.45
N GLN A 141 -0.66 -3.74 -9.89
CA GLN A 141 -0.32 -3.90 -11.31
C GLN A 141 -0.92 -5.15 -11.95
N PHE A 142 -0.92 -6.29 -11.24
CA PHE A 142 -1.30 -7.58 -11.81
C PHE A 142 -2.74 -8.00 -11.52
N THR A 143 -3.46 -7.23 -10.71
CA THR A 143 -4.91 -7.42 -10.50
C THR A 143 -5.74 -6.30 -11.12
N ASP A 144 -5.09 -5.31 -11.73
CA ASP A 144 -5.72 -4.29 -12.56
C ASP A 144 -6.50 -4.92 -13.74
N THR A 145 -7.54 -4.23 -14.22
CA THR A 145 -8.38 -4.71 -15.33
C THR A 145 -7.59 -4.88 -16.62
N GLU A 146 -6.53 -4.11 -16.82
CA GLU A 146 -5.66 -4.15 -17.99
C GLU A 146 -4.56 -5.24 -17.89
N ALA A 147 -4.38 -5.89 -16.74
CA ALA A 147 -3.37 -6.92 -16.54
C ALA A 147 -3.66 -8.24 -17.28
N GLY A 148 -4.89 -8.39 -17.79
CA GLY A 148 -5.37 -9.60 -18.45
C GLY A 148 -5.69 -10.75 -17.49
N LEU A 149 -6.36 -11.79 -18.02
CA LEU A 149 -6.90 -12.89 -17.20
C LEU A 149 -5.83 -13.70 -16.44
N SER A 150 -4.59 -13.69 -16.92
CA SER A 150 -3.47 -14.37 -16.26
C SER A 150 -2.80 -13.55 -15.15
N GLY A 151 -3.10 -12.25 -15.05
CA GLY A 151 -2.46 -11.34 -14.10
C GLY A 151 -2.43 -11.88 -12.66
N PRO A 152 -3.57 -12.30 -12.09
CA PRO A 152 -3.61 -12.86 -10.74
C PRO A 152 -2.71 -14.09 -10.57
N SER A 153 -2.63 -14.97 -11.57
CA SER A 153 -1.77 -16.16 -11.53
C SER A 153 -0.29 -15.77 -11.51
N THR A 154 0.11 -14.82 -12.35
CA THR A 154 1.46 -14.25 -12.38
C THR A 154 1.82 -13.61 -11.05
N TRP A 155 0.90 -12.83 -10.45
CA TRP A 155 1.13 -12.21 -9.15
C TRP A 155 1.40 -13.24 -8.04
N HIS A 156 0.62 -14.32 -7.98
CA HIS A 156 0.85 -15.37 -6.99
C HIS A 156 2.23 -16.02 -7.16
N ARG A 157 2.52 -16.48 -8.39
CA ARG A 157 3.74 -17.23 -8.73
C ARG A 157 5.02 -16.41 -8.55
N ASP A 158 5.03 -15.17 -9.05
CA ASP A 158 6.26 -14.38 -9.19
C ASP A 158 6.49 -13.44 -8.01
N HIS A 159 5.43 -13.05 -7.28
CA HIS A 159 5.52 -12.03 -6.23
C HIS A 159 5.11 -12.54 -4.86
N LEU A 160 3.89 -13.09 -4.73
CA LEU A 160 3.36 -13.51 -3.42
C LEU A 160 4.18 -14.63 -2.80
N ASP A 161 4.37 -15.73 -3.54
CA ASP A 161 5.02 -16.93 -3.01
C ASP A 161 6.47 -16.64 -2.60
N GLN A 162 7.20 -15.90 -3.44
CA GLN A 162 8.56 -15.45 -3.12
C GLN A 162 8.60 -14.53 -1.90
N THR A 163 7.67 -13.58 -1.81
CA THR A 163 7.60 -12.69 -0.65
C THR A 163 7.32 -13.46 0.63
N LEU A 164 6.39 -14.41 0.62
CA LEU A 164 6.06 -15.23 1.78
C LEU A 164 7.22 -16.13 2.21
N VAL A 165 7.95 -16.72 1.26
CA VAL A 165 9.12 -17.56 1.54
C VAL A 165 10.18 -16.76 2.31
N HIS A 166 10.45 -15.51 1.92
CA HIS A 166 11.45 -14.69 2.60
C HIS A 166 10.92 -14.03 3.89
N LEU A 167 9.76 -13.40 3.83
CA LEU A 167 9.19 -12.62 4.93
C LEU A 167 8.90 -13.49 6.15
N ARG A 168 8.43 -14.72 5.91
CA ARG A 168 8.08 -15.70 6.94
C ARG A 168 9.10 -16.84 7.03
N ALA A 169 10.34 -16.62 6.58
CA ALA A 169 11.41 -17.59 6.83
C ALA A 169 11.75 -17.64 8.34
N PRO A 170 12.18 -18.80 8.89
CA PRO A 170 12.63 -18.90 10.28
C PRO A 170 13.83 -18.01 10.62
N ASP A 171 14.62 -17.64 9.62
CA ASP A 171 15.76 -16.72 9.66
C ASP A 171 15.46 -15.36 9.00
N GLY A 172 14.20 -15.11 8.66
CA GLY A 172 13.74 -13.87 8.03
C GLY A 172 13.57 -12.70 9.00
N PRO A 173 12.98 -11.58 8.56
CA PRO A 173 12.85 -10.36 9.35
C PRO A 173 12.01 -10.54 10.64
N PHE A 174 11.14 -11.55 10.68
CA PHE A 174 10.34 -11.90 11.85
C PHE A 174 10.93 -13.02 12.71
N ALA A 175 12.15 -13.48 12.44
CA ALA A 175 12.79 -14.60 13.15
C ALA A 175 12.87 -14.42 14.68
N ALA A 176 12.99 -13.18 15.15
CA ALA A 176 13.04 -12.85 16.57
C ALA A 176 11.69 -12.48 17.20
N CYS A 177 10.62 -12.51 16.39
CA CYS A 177 9.27 -12.11 16.77
C CYS A 177 8.37 -13.32 17.06
N THR A 178 7.11 -13.00 17.37
CA THR A 178 6.04 -13.94 17.75
C THR A 178 5.97 -15.16 16.84
N THR A 179 6.16 -16.34 17.42
CA THR A 179 5.94 -17.64 16.77
C THR A 179 4.67 -18.34 17.26
N SER A 180 3.94 -17.73 18.22
CA SER A 180 2.66 -18.22 18.74
C SER A 180 1.73 -17.04 19.06
N PRO A 181 0.48 -17.02 18.56
CA PRO A 181 -0.47 -15.92 18.79
C PRO A 181 -0.72 -15.63 20.28
N ASN A 182 -0.64 -16.65 21.14
CA ASN A 182 -0.93 -16.53 22.57
C ASN A 182 0.25 -15.99 23.40
N ARG A 183 1.43 -15.79 22.78
CA ARG A 183 2.62 -15.24 23.44
C ARG A 183 3.31 -14.25 22.51
N PRO A 184 2.79 -13.02 22.42
CA PRO A 184 3.39 -12.01 21.56
C PRO A 184 4.80 -11.68 22.04
N LYS A 185 5.74 -11.69 21.10
CA LYS A 185 7.12 -11.23 21.26
C LYS A 185 7.46 -10.34 20.07
N HIS A 186 8.06 -9.20 20.34
CA HIS A 186 8.53 -8.29 19.30
C HIS A 186 10.00 -7.95 19.56
N ARG A 187 10.83 -8.08 18.52
CA ARG A 187 12.22 -7.63 18.52
C ARG A 187 12.70 -7.44 17.09
N VAL A 188 13.04 -6.21 16.72
CA VAL A 188 13.73 -5.90 15.47
C VAL A 188 15.19 -6.38 15.58
N LEU A 189 15.65 -7.13 14.57
CA LEU A 189 17.04 -7.55 14.47
C LEU A 189 17.90 -6.36 14.00
N ALA A 190 19.04 -6.15 14.66
CA ALA A 190 19.96 -5.09 14.26
C ALA A 190 20.63 -5.44 12.93
N THR A 191 20.59 -4.50 11.99
CA THR A 191 21.42 -4.56 10.78
C THR A 191 22.87 -4.29 11.17
N PRO A 192 23.86 -5.04 10.64
CA PRO A 192 25.26 -4.69 10.83
C PRO A 192 25.50 -3.25 10.36
N ALA A 193 26.23 -2.47 11.15
CA ALA A 193 26.52 -1.08 10.80
C ALA A 193 27.36 -1.05 9.50
N PRO A 194 27.02 -0.18 8.53
CA PRO A 194 27.89 0.03 7.38
C PRO A 194 29.21 0.64 7.88
N GLU A 195 30.33 0.17 7.33
CA GLU A 195 31.63 0.82 7.52
C GLU A 195 31.51 2.27 7.04
N GLN A 196 31.61 3.22 7.96
CA GLN A 196 31.68 4.62 7.59
C GLN A 196 33.08 4.85 7.03
N SER A 197 33.21 4.88 5.70
CA SER A 197 34.44 5.32 5.04
C SER A 197 34.71 6.74 5.50
N GLY A 198 35.60 6.88 6.49
CA GLY A 198 36.02 8.17 7.03
C GLY A 198 36.54 9.03 5.88
N VAL A 199 35.83 10.12 5.58
CA VAL A 199 36.39 11.23 4.84
C VAL A 199 37.40 11.86 5.81
N ALA A 200 38.65 11.40 5.73
CA ALA A 200 39.76 12.08 6.37
C ALA A 200 39.90 13.46 5.71
N GLU A 201 39.76 14.50 6.53
CA GLU A 201 39.99 15.91 6.23
C GLU A 201 41.45 16.18 5.83
#